data_AF-A0A963P7H3-F1
#
_entry.id   AF-A0A963P7H3-F1
#
_cell.length_a   1.000
_cell.length_b   1.000
_cell.length_c   1.000
_cell.angle_alpha   90.00
_cell.angle_beta   90.00
_cell.angle_gamma   90.00
#
_symmetry.space_group_name_H-M   'P 1'
#
loop_
_entity.id
_entity.type
_entity.pdbx_description
1 polymer ?
#
loop_
_entity_poly.entity_id
_entity_poly.type
_entity_poly.pdbx_seq_one_letter_code
_entity_poly.pdbx_strand_id
1 'polypeptide(L)'
;MMRAVWRLVLLVLLATPLLLLAALVLAIDDTPSVTRQAALTPAHVDRARWLLARNDPRRMRAGVLRTIVVSQEDLDLAANYLANRYLGGASQIVLQDGWATVHASLALPSNPVGRYVNVQASLRETATLPRFEQLRLGRVPVPAFLANGLLDFAIARMQASTRYDAAADVIKQVRSRNGFLSVNFEWSDAVPAQLKAALVGPQEQERWRGYQQRLAQLTGESGALRILRMEQLLGPLMELAVERSARGDPAAESRAALIVLAFYVNGKGLAALVPAARDWPMAQRHLVTLQGRADFPQHFTISAALAATAGSPLSDVVGLYKELDDARGGSGFSFNDLAADRAGTRFGELAVSGRPAFGRIEQVLANGLRESDLMPDVRDLPEFLSEAEFRRRFGGVGAPRYQAMLATIEQRIAALPLYR
;
A
#
# COMPACT_ATOMS: atom_id res chain seq x y z
N MET A 1 -20.74 -23.63 54.66
CA MET A 1 -20.67 -22.55 53.64
C MET A 1 -19.30 -22.46 52.95
N MET A 2 -18.17 -22.34 53.65
CA MET A 2 -16.82 -22.25 53.01
C MET A 2 -16.49 -23.37 52.01
N ARG A 3 -16.81 -24.64 52.29
CA ARG A 3 -16.54 -25.75 51.36
C ARG A 3 -17.32 -25.66 50.04
N ALA A 4 -18.50 -25.05 50.06
CA ALA A 4 -19.31 -24.84 48.86
C ALA A 4 -18.76 -23.68 48.02
N VAL A 5 -18.31 -22.61 48.67
CA VAL A 5 -17.62 -21.47 48.03
C VAL A 5 -16.31 -21.92 47.38
N TRP A 6 -15.49 -22.73 48.06
CA TRP A 6 -14.25 -23.25 47.48
C TRP A 6 -14.49 -24.17 46.28
N ARG A 7 -15.52 -25.03 46.32
CA ARG A 7 -15.93 -25.85 45.17
C ARG A 7 -16.41 -24.99 44.00
N LEU A 8 -17.16 -23.93 44.28
CA LEU A 8 -17.61 -22.97 43.26
C LEU A 8 -16.43 -22.23 42.64
N VAL A 9 -15.48 -21.76 43.44
CA VAL A 9 -14.27 -21.07 42.97
C VAL A 9 -13.40 -22.00 42.14
N LEU A 10 -13.16 -23.24 42.58
CA LEU A 10 -12.44 -24.25 41.80
C LEU A 10 -13.16 -24.58 40.49
N LEU A 11 -14.48 -24.72 40.52
CA LEU A 11 -15.28 -25.00 39.33
C LEU A 11 -15.22 -23.86 38.33
N VAL A 12 -15.32 -22.60 38.79
CA VAL A 12 -15.14 -21.41 37.93
C VAL A 12 -13.72 -21.37 37.38
N LEU A 13 -12.70 -21.61 38.22
CA LEU A 13 -11.30 -21.58 37.81
C LEU A 13 -10.96 -22.64 36.75
N LEU A 14 -11.58 -23.82 36.82
CA LEU A 14 -11.43 -24.91 35.83
C LEU A 14 -12.32 -24.74 34.60
N ALA A 15 -13.54 -24.23 34.76
CA ALA A 15 -14.49 -24.05 33.66
C ALA A 15 -14.10 -22.86 32.77
N THR A 16 -13.54 -21.80 33.33
CA THR A 16 -13.14 -20.60 32.57
C THR A 16 -12.13 -20.90 31.45
N PRO A 17 -11.00 -21.59 31.67
CA PRO A 17 -10.07 -21.93 30.59
C PRO A 17 -10.70 -22.89 29.57
N LEU A 18 -11.57 -23.80 30.00
CA LEU A 18 -12.27 -24.72 29.09
C LEU A 18 -13.25 -23.97 28.17
N LEU A 19 -13.99 -23.01 28.72
CA LEU A 19 -14.91 -22.14 27.98
C LEU A 19 -14.15 -21.21 27.03
N LEU A 20 -13.00 -20.66 27.46
CA LEU A 20 -12.13 -19.86 26.60
C LEU A 20 -11.57 -20.68 25.44
N LEU A 21 -11.15 -21.91 25.70
CA LEU A 21 -10.68 -22.83 24.66
C LEU A 21 -11.80 -23.18 23.67
N ALA A 22 -13.01 -23.48 24.17
CA ALA A 22 -14.17 -23.74 23.33
C ALA A 22 -14.55 -22.53 22.48
N ALA A 23 -14.51 -21.31 23.05
CA ALA A 23 -14.74 -20.08 22.32
C ALA A 23 -13.68 -19.85 21.25
N LEU A 24 -12.39 -20.11 21.53
CA LEU A 24 -11.33 -19.98 20.53
C LEU A 24 -11.55 -20.93 19.34
N VAL A 25 -11.92 -22.19 19.61
CA VAL A 25 -12.24 -23.16 18.56
C VAL A 25 -13.45 -22.73 17.73
N LEU A 26 -14.52 -22.24 18.39
CA LEU A 26 -15.73 -21.77 17.70
C LEU A 26 -15.56 -20.44 16.96
N ALA A 27 -14.50 -19.68 17.25
CA ALA A 27 -14.18 -18.44 16.55
C ALA A 27 -13.45 -18.68 15.22
N ILE A 28 -12.95 -19.90 15.02
CA ILE A 28 -12.22 -20.32 13.81
C ILE A 28 -13.18 -21.11 12.91
N ASP A 29 -13.18 -20.80 11.62
CA ASP A 29 -13.96 -21.46 10.60
C ASP A 29 -13.04 -22.06 9.52
N ASP A 30 -13.51 -23.10 8.83
CA ASP A 30 -12.81 -23.71 7.69
C ASP A 30 -13.00 -22.95 6.38
N THR A 31 -14.11 -22.22 6.27
CA THR A 31 -14.51 -21.51 5.05
C THR A 31 -14.61 -19.99 5.29
N PRO A 32 -14.14 -19.17 4.34
CA PRO A 32 -14.30 -17.72 4.43
C PRO A 32 -15.76 -17.32 4.15
N SER A 33 -16.32 -16.41 4.94
CA SER A 33 -17.63 -15.80 4.69
C SER A 33 -17.62 -14.77 3.55
N VAL A 34 -16.45 -14.19 3.23
CA VAL A 34 -16.25 -13.24 2.14
C VAL A 34 -15.13 -13.74 1.25
N THR A 35 -15.38 -13.87 -0.06
CA THR A 35 -14.40 -14.39 -1.04
C THR A 35 -13.99 -13.38 -2.10
N ARG A 36 -14.52 -12.15 -2.04
CA ARG A 36 -14.35 -11.14 -3.08
C ARG A 36 -12.92 -10.59 -3.09
N GLN A 37 -12.27 -10.63 -4.25
CA GLN A 37 -11.02 -9.90 -4.48
C GLN A 37 -11.32 -8.47 -4.97
N ALA A 38 -10.58 -7.48 -4.47
CA ALA A 38 -10.70 -6.10 -4.91
C ALA A 38 -10.10 -5.95 -6.31
N ALA A 39 -10.94 -5.75 -7.33
CA ALA A 39 -10.50 -5.42 -8.68
C ALA A 39 -10.33 -3.89 -8.81
N LEU A 40 -9.09 -3.41 -8.73
CA LEU A 40 -8.78 -2.00 -8.98
C LEU A 40 -8.93 -1.69 -10.48
N THR A 41 -9.43 -0.49 -10.80
CA THR A 41 -9.60 -0.02 -12.17
C THR A 41 -9.12 1.42 -12.29
N PRO A 42 -8.77 1.90 -13.49
CA PRO A 42 -8.35 3.30 -13.66
C PRO A 42 -9.39 4.31 -13.15
N ALA A 43 -10.69 3.98 -13.25
CA ALA A 43 -11.76 4.82 -12.70
C ALA A 43 -11.67 4.97 -11.17
N HIS A 44 -11.19 3.94 -10.46
CA HIS A 44 -10.96 4.02 -9.01
C HIS A 44 -9.83 4.99 -8.67
N VAL A 45 -8.76 5.04 -9.49
CA VAL A 45 -7.66 6.00 -9.32
C VAL A 45 -8.13 7.43 -9.58
N ASP A 46 -8.93 7.64 -10.62
CA ASP A 46 -9.58 8.93 -10.92
C ASP A 46 -10.37 9.46 -9.72
N ARG A 47 -11.27 8.62 -9.16
CA ARG A 47 -12.09 9.00 -8.00
C ARG A 47 -11.24 9.27 -6.77
N ALA A 48 -10.24 8.43 -6.51
CA ALA A 48 -9.31 8.64 -5.39
C ALA A 48 -8.55 9.96 -5.52
N ARG A 49 -8.04 10.30 -6.71
CA ARG A 49 -7.36 11.59 -6.97
C ARG A 49 -8.31 12.76 -6.74
N TRP A 50 -9.55 12.67 -7.22
CA TRP A 50 -10.56 13.72 -7.02
C TRP A 50 -10.87 13.93 -5.53
N LEU A 51 -11.07 12.84 -4.78
CA LEU A 51 -11.30 12.89 -3.33
C LEU A 51 -10.11 13.53 -2.60
N LEU A 52 -8.87 13.15 -2.93
CA LEU A 52 -7.68 13.73 -2.33
C LEU A 52 -7.49 15.21 -2.68
N ALA A 53 -7.70 15.59 -3.94
CA ALA A 53 -7.55 16.97 -4.39
C ALA A 53 -8.58 17.92 -3.73
N ARG A 54 -9.81 17.43 -3.53
CA ARG A 54 -10.87 18.19 -2.84
C ARG A 54 -10.60 18.34 -1.35
N ASN A 55 -9.84 17.42 -0.77
CA ASN A 55 -9.48 17.39 0.64
C ASN A 55 -7.98 17.63 0.86
N ASP A 56 -7.31 18.44 0.02
CA ASP A 56 -5.87 18.72 0.15
C ASP A 56 -5.58 19.47 1.47
N PRO A 57 -4.82 18.87 2.40
CA PRO A 57 -4.37 19.48 3.65
C PRO A 57 -3.82 20.90 3.53
N ARG A 58 -3.11 21.19 2.43
CA ARG A 58 -2.38 22.45 2.23
C ARG A 58 -3.28 23.63 1.91
N ARG A 59 -4.53 23.35 1.56
CA ARG A 59 -5.54 24.37 1.23
C ARG A 59 -6.49 24.64 2.41
N MET A 60 -6.25 24.01 3.56
CA MET A 60 -7.11 24.09 4.74
C MET A 60 -6.64 25.19 5.69
N ARG A 61 -7.58 25.86 6.34
CA ARG A 61 -7.33 26.84 7.42
C ARG A 61 -7.59 26.15 8.77
N ALA A 62 -6.75 26.42 9.77
CA ALA A 62 -6.95 25.92 11.13
C ALA A 62 -8.29 26.36 11.74
N GLY A 63 -8.87 25.50 12.57
CA GLY A 63 -10.13 25.74 13.30
C GLY A 63 -11.40 25.57 12.47
N VAL A 64 -11.30 25.24 11.17
CA VAL A 64 -12.47 25.02 10.31
C VAL A 64 -12.92 23.57 10.39
N LEU A 65 -14.19 23.35 10.76
CA LEU A 65 -14.85 22.06 10.64
C LEU A 65 -15.04 21.69 9.18
N ARG A 66 -14.60 20.50 8.79
CA ARG A 66 -14.76 19.97 7.43
C ARG A 66 -15.38 18.58 7.49
N THR A 67 -16.09 18.25 6.42
CA THR A 67 -16.69 16.93 6.23
C THR A 67 -16.05 16.27 5.01
N ILE A 68 -15.42 15.12 5.23
CA ILE A 68 -15.07 14.21 4.14
C ILE A 68 -16.28 13.30 3.92
N VAL A 69 -16.72 13.20 2.68
CA VAL A 69 -17.78 12.28 2.27
C VAL A 69 -17.15 11.19 1.40
N VAL A 70 -17.29 9.94 1.82
CA VAL A 70 -16.80 8.75 1.09
C VAL A 70 -18.00 7.89 0.72
N SER A 71 -18.04 7.41 -0.52
CA SER A 71 -19.07 6.47 -0.96
C SER A 71 -18.85 5.09 -0.33
N GLN A 72 -19.92 4.30 -0.17
CA GLN A 72 -19.79 2.90 0.24
C GLN A 72 -18.87 2.13 -0.71
N GLU A 73 -19.00 2.35 -2.02
CA GLU A 73 -18.20 1.65 -3.03
C GLU A 73 -16.70 1.89 -2.83
N ASP A 74 -16.28 3.15 -2.64
CA ASP A 74 -14.87 3.48 -2.47
C ASP A 74 -14.33 3.00 -1.11
N LEU A 75 -15.16 3.05 -0.06
CA LEU A 75 -14.80 2.54 1.27
C LEU A 75 -14.67 1.01 1.28
N ASP A 76 -15.62 0.31 0.67
CA ASP A 76 -15.63 -1.15 0.50
C ASP A 76 -14.40 -1.61 -0.29
N LEU A 77 -14.12 -0.96 -1.42
CA LEU A 77 -12.96 -1.25 -2.26
C LEU A 77 -11.64 -1.07 -1.48
N ALA A 78 -11.49 0.04 -0.77
CA ALA A 78 -10.28 0.33 0.00
C ALA A 78 -10.07 -0.69 1.13
N ALA A 79 -11.13 -0.99 1.90
CA ALA A 79 -11.07 -1.96 2.97
C ALA A 79 -10.77 -3.37 2.45
N ASN A 80 -11.41 -3.78 1.34
CA ASN A 80 -11.19 -5.09 0.75
C ASN A 80 -9.77 -5.23 0.19
N TYR A 81 -9.25 -4.19 -0.47
CA TYR A 81 -7.86 -4.14 -0.94
C TYR A 81 -6.86 -4.32 0.21
N LEU A 82 -7.04 -3.57 1.31
CA LEU A 82 -6.17 -3.66 2.48
C LEU A 82 -6.26 -5.03 3.17
N ALA A 83 -7.47 -5.59 3.30
CA ALA A 83 -7.68 -6.91 3.88
C ALA A 83 -6.99 -8.00 3.06
N ASN A 84 -7.07 -7.93 1.73
CA ASN A 84 -6.38 -8.87 0.85
C ASN A 84 -4.86 -8.75 0.98
N ARG A 85 -4.34 -7.52 0.97
CA ARG A 85 -2.90 -7.26 0.98
C ARG A 85 -2.23 -7.64 2.31
N TYR A 86 -2.80 -7.22 3.43
CA TYR A 86 -2.14 -7.31 4.74
C TYR A 86 -2.61 -8.48 5.59
N LEU A 87 -3.80 -9.01 5.32
CA LEU A 87 -4.43 -10.02 6.17
C LEU A 87 -4.75 -11.32 5.40
N GLY A 88 -4.34 -11.42 4.13
CA GLY A 88 -4.61 -12.58 3.28
C GLY A 88 -6.11 -12.88 3.14
N GLY A 89 -6.94 -11.85 3.29
CA GLY A 89 -8.38 -11.98 3.50
C GLY A 89 -9.22 -11.23 2.48
N ALA A 90 -10.49 -11.05 2.84
CA ALA A 90 -11.42 -10.17 2.14
C ALA A 90 -12.29 -9.45 3.16
N SER A 91 -12.81 -8.28 2.77
CA SER A 91 -13.81 -7.57 3.56
C SER A 91 -14.92 -6.99 2.70
N GLN A 92 -16.05 -6.74 3.34
CA GLN A 92 -17.20 -6.10 2.77
C GLN A 92 -17.75 -5.08 3.77
N ILE A 93 -18.01 -3.87 3.30
CA ILE A 93 -18.61 -2.80 4.08
C ILE A 93 -19.93 -2.38 3.45
N VAL A 94 -20.99 -2.39 4.27
CA VAL A 94 -22.33 -1.92 3.89
C VAL A 94 -22.72 -0.78 4.81
N LEU A 95 -23.05 0.37 4.21
CA LEU A 95 -23.43 1.59 4.89
C LEU A 95 -24.95 1.74 4.81
N GLN A 96 -25.59 1.86 5.97
CA GLN A 96 -27.03 2.03 6.14
C GLN A 96 -27.30 3.27 7.00
N ASP A 97 -28.54 3.74 7.05
CA ASP A 97 -28.87 4.94 7.82
C ASP A 97 -28.67 4.74 9.32
N GLY A 98 -27.59 5.33 9.84
CA GLY A 98 -27.20 5.23 11.25
C GLY A 98 -26.42 3.97 11.62
N TRP A 99 -26.11 3.11 10.64
CA TRP A 99 -25.43 1.84 10.86
C TRP A 99 -24.36 1.55 9.80
N ALA A 100 -23.27 0.91 10.20
CA ALA A 100 -22.29 0.35 9.29
C ALA A 100 -22.08 -1.12 9.62
N THR A 101 -22.25 -2.00 8.63
CA THR A 101 -21.99 -3.43 8.76
C THR A 101 -20.68 -3.75 8.09
N VAL A 102 -19.80 -4.44 8.81
CA VAL A 102 -18.49 -4.88 8.33
C VAL A 102 -18.45 -6.39 8.42
N HIS A 103 -18.22 -7.04 7.28
CA HIS A 103 -17.89 -8.46 7.20
C HIS A 103 -16.44 -8.59 6.77
N ALA A 104 -15.66 -9.41 7.46
CA ALA A 104 -14.29 -9.70 7.06
C ALA A 104 -13.98 -11.18 7.25
N SER A 105 -13.14 -11.71 6.38
CA SER A 105 -12.62 -13.06 6.48
C SER A 105 -11.11 -12.99 6.42
N LEU A 106 -10.44 -13.41 7.50
CA LEU A 106 -9.01 -13.31 7.69
C LEU A 106 -8.40 -14.71 7.62
N ALA A 107 -7.37 -14.91 6.79
CA ALA A 107 -6.70 -16.20 6.71
C ALA A 107 -5.78 -16.40 7.93
N LEU A 108 -5.83 -17.59 8.52
CA LEU A 108 -4.95 -17.98 9.62
C LEU A 108 -3.74 -18.75 9.09
N PRO A 109 -2.58 -18.67 9.77
CA PRO A 109 -1.48 -19.61 9.57
C PRO A 109 -1.96 -21.05 9.75
N SER A 110 -1.27 -22.00 9.09
CA SER A 110 -1.59 -23.44 9.19
C SER A 110 -1.71 -23.89 10.64
N ASN A 111 -2.91 -24.34 11.01
CA ASN A 111 -3.24 -24.81 12.35
C ASN A 111 -4.28 -25.96 12.24
N PRO A 112 -4.44 -26.81 13.26
CA PRO A 112 -5.31 -27.99 13.19
C PRO A 112 -6.80 -27.70 13.41
N VAL A 113 -7.18 -26.44 13.71
CA VAL A 113 -8.54 -26.08 14.14
C VAL A 113 -9.36 -25.50 12.99
N GLY A 114 -8.74 -24.76 12.08
CA GLY A 114 -9.37 -24.27 10.87
C GLY A 114 -8.52 -23.21 10.16
N ARG A 115 -9.07 -22.57 9.13
CA ARG A 115 -8.28 -21.77 8.19
C ARG A 115 -8.58 -20.29 8.22
N TYR A 116 -9.71 -19.87 8.79
CA TYR A 116 -10.18 -18.51 8.74
C TYR A 116 -10.76 -18.03 10.07
N VAL A 117 -10.68 -16.73 10.30
CA VAL A 117 -11.51 -16.04 11.29
C VAL A 117 -12.48 -15.14 10.53
N ASN A 118 -13.78 -15.44 10.66
CA ASN A 118 -14.83 -14.61 10.10
C ASN A 118 -15.27 -13.58 11.15
N VAL A 119 -15.19 -12.31 10.79
CA VAL A 119 -15.60 -11.19 11.64
C VAL A 119 -16.87 -10.59 11.06
N GLN A 120 -17.88 -10.45 11.89
CA GLN A 120 -19.11 -9.74 11.56
C GLN A 120 -19.34 -8.68 12.62
N ALA A 121 -19.35 -7.42 12.21
CA ALA A 121 -19.53 -6.28 13.10
C ALA A 121 -20.65 -5.38 12.59
N SER A 122 -21.51 -4.94 13.49
CA SER A 122 -22.49 -3.89 13.26
C SER A 122 -22.16 -2.72 14.17
N LEU A 123 -21.82 -1.59 13.57
CA LEU A 123 -21.50 -0.36 14.28
C LEU A 123 -22.66 0.63 14.14
N ARG A 124 -23.06 1.21 15.28
CA ARG A 124 -24.09 2.24 15.34
C ARG A 124 -23.43 3.61 15.40
N GLU A 125 -23.98 4.56 14.65
CA GLU A 125 -23.61 5.98 14.73
C GLU A 125 -23.89 6.54 16.14
N THR A 126 -22.96 7.34 16.65
CA THR A 126 -23.10 8.05 17.93
C THR A 126 -22.77 9.54 17.76
N ALA A 127 -22.76 10.29 18.87
CA ALA A 127 -22.32 11.69 18.87
C ALA A 127 -20.86 11.86 18.45
N THR A 128 -20.01 10.83 18.64
CA THR A 128 -18.59 10.85 18.32
C THR A 128 -18.24 9.74 17.33
N LEU A 129 -17.53 8.70 17.78
CA LEU A 129 -17.14 7.54 16.98
C LEU A 129 -18.23 6.46 17.02
N PRO A 130 -18.41 5.68 15.94
CA PRO A 130 -19.37 4.58 15.93
C PRO A 130 -19.00 3.54 16.99
N ARG A 131 -20.02 2.95 17.62
CA ARG A 131 -19.84 1.93 18.67
C ARG A 131 -20.36 0.58 18.19
N PHE A 132 -19.73 -0.49 18.64
CA PHE A 132 -20.20 -1.84 18.35
C PHE A 132 -21.54 -2.08 19.04
N GLU A 133 -22.56 -2.37 18.26
CA GLU A 133 -23.82 -2.92 18.75
C GLU A 133 -23.71 -4.45 18.80
N GLN A 134 -23.15 -5.04 17.74
CA GLN A 134 -22.92 -6.47 17.64
C GLN A 134 -21.53 -6.71 17.07
N LEU A 135 -20.82 -7.66 17.67
CA LEU A 135 -19.57 -8.20 17.15
C LEU A 135 -19.63 -9.72 17.29
N ARG A 136 -19.27 -10.42 16.22
CA ARG A 136 -19.22 -11.87 16.18
C ARG A 136 -17.93 -12.31 15.51
N LEU A 137 -17.25 -13.26 16.16
CA LEU A 137 -16.03 -13.91 15.66
C LEU A 137 -16.37 -15.38 15.42
N GLY A 138 -16.38 -15.82 14.17
CA GLY A 138 -16.85 -17.13 13.74
C GLY A 138 -18.28 -17.39 14.23
N ARG A 139 -18.44 -18.27 15.22
CA ARG A 139 -19.72 -18.59 15.87
C ARG A 139 -19.90 -17.96 17.25
N VAL A 140 -18.90 -17.22 17.73
CA VAL A 140 -18.88 -16.63 19.07
C VAL A 140 -19.39 -15.18 19.03
N PRO A 141 -20.54 -14.87 19.66
CA PRO A 141 -20.94 -13.49 19.87
C PRO A 141 -20.04 -12.87 20.95
N VAL A 142 -19.45 -11.71 20.64
CA VAL A 142 -18.67 -10.92 21.59
C VAL A 142 -19.58 -9.89 22.25
N PRO A 143 -19.71 -9.90 23.58
CA PRO A 143 -20.49 -8.89 24.29
C PRO A 143 -20.04 -7.46 23.95
N ALA A 144 -20.99 -6.55 23.75
CA ALA A 144 -20.71 -5.18 23.33
C ALA A 144 -19.76 -4.43 24.27
N PHE A 145 -19.78 -4.69 25.57
CA PHE A 145 -18.87 -4.04 26.52
C PHE A 145 -17.40 -4.45 26.30
N LEU A 146 -17.14 -5.70 25.93
CA LEU A 146 -15.79 -6.16 25.59
C LEU A 146 -15.35 -5.57 24.25
N ALA A 147 -16.23 -5.58 23.25
CA ALA A 147 -15.94 -5.03 21.93
C ALA A 147 -15.62 -3.53 22.00
N ASN A 148 -16.44 -2.74 22.70
CA ASN A 148 -16.23 -1.31 22.87
C ASN A 148 -15.05 -1.00 23.82
N GLY A 149 -14.80 -1.83 24.84
CA GLY A 149 -13.59 -1.70 25.67
C GLY A 149 -12.31 -1.94 24.88
N LEU A 150 -12.29 -2.92 23.99
CA LEU A 150 -11.17 -3.14 23.06
C LEU A 150 -11.02 -2.00 22.05
N LEU A 151 -12.13 -1.43 21.57
CA LEU A 151 -12.12 -0.26 20.70
C LEU A 151 -11.48 0.95 21.41
N ASP A 152 -11.91 1.24 22.64
CA ASP A 152 -11.36 2.33 23.43
C ASP A 152 -9.88 2.11 23.76
N PHE A 153 -9.49 0.88 24.10
CA PHE A 153 -8.09 0.52 24.28
C PHE A 153 -7.27 0.71 23.00
N ALA A 154 -7.78 0.30 21.84
CA ALA A 154 -7.11 0.47 20.56
C ALA A 154 -6.95 1.94 20.20
N ILE A 155 -8.00 2.76 20.40
CA ILE A 155 -7.96 4.21 20.18
C ILE A 155 -6.94 4.86 21.12
N ALA A 156 -6.98 4.55 22.42
CA ALA A 156 -6.04 5.08 23.40
C ALA A 156 -4.60 4.66 23.11
N ARG A 157 -4.39 3.42 22.67
CA ARG A 157 -3.06 2.90 22.29
C ARG A 157 -2.52 3.54 21.02
N MET A 158 -3.40 3.87 20.08
CA MET A 158 -3.07 4.65 18.89
C MET A 158 -2.68 6.07 19.30
N GLN A 159 -3.53 6.76 20.06
CA GLN A 159 -3.30 8.10 20.61
C GLN A 159 -1.96 8.18 21.33
N ALA A 160 -1.72 7.33 22.35
CA ALA A 160 -0.53 7.36 23.20
C ALA A 160 0.80 7.07 22.48
N SER A 161 0.78 6.60 21.23
CA SER A 161 2.00 6.63 20.43
C SER A 161 2.15 8.04 19.88
N THR A 162 3.31 8.67 20.11
CA THR A 162 3.70 10.04 19.65
C THR A 162 3.48 10.30 18.15
N ARG A 163 3.15 9.23 17.43
CA ARG A 163 2.78 9.12 16.02
C ARG A 163 1.34 9.55 15.72
N TYR A 164 0.37 9.44 16.64
CA TYR A 164 -1.05 9.68 16.36
C TYR A 164 -1.79 10.56 17.39
N ASP A 165 -1.10 11.13 18.39
CA ASP A 165 -1.68 12.02 19.43
C ASP A 165 -2.63 13.09 18.84
N ALA A 166 -2.35 13.59 17.63
CA ALA A 166 -3.16 14.62 16.99
C ALA A 166 -4.27 14.12 16.04
N ALA A 167 -4.27 12.85 15.62
CA ALA A 167 -5.25 12.36 14.63
C ALA A 167 -6.61 12.04 15.26
N ALA A 168 -6.64 11.70 16.55
CA ALA A 168 -7.85 11.24 17.22
C ALA A 168 -8.72 12.38 17.79
N ASP A 169 -8.13 13.53 18.18
CA ASP A 169 -8.87 14.73 18.61
C ASP A 169 -9.48 15.52 17.43
N VAL A 170 -9.13 15.11 16.22
CA VAL A 170 -9.54 15.73 14.96
C VAL A 170 -10.91 15.21 14.51
N ILE A 171 -11.24 13.92 14.71
CA ILE A 171 -12.53 13.36 14.27
C ILE A 171 -13.62 13.67 15.31
N LYS A 172 -14.53 14.58 14.96
CA LYS A 172 -15.64 14.98 15.84
C LYS A 172 -16.84 14.07 15.72
N GLN A 173 -17.14 13.61 14.50
CA GLN A 173 -18.34 12.80 14.27
C GLN A 173 -18.20 11.96 13.00
N VAL A 174 -18.70 10.72 13.05
CA VAL A 174 -18.84 9.86 11.88
C VAL A 174 -20.31 9.53 11.69
N ARG A 175 -20.86 9.90 10.53
CA ARG A 175 -22.26 9.60 10.18
C ARG A 175 -22.35 8.72 8.95
N SER A 176 -23.33 7.83 8.94
CA SER A 176 -23.66 7.02 7.76
C SER A 176 -25.08 7.30 7.29
N ARG A 177 -25.22 7.77 6.05
CA ARG A 177 -26.53 8.10 5.45
C ARG A 177 -26.52 7.78 3.96
N ASN A 178 -27.60 7.18 3.44
CA ASN A 178 -27.80 6.93 2.01
C ASN A 178 -26.60 6.26 1.30
N GLY A 179 -25.89 5.34 1.96
CA GLY A 179 -24.70 4.69 1.39
C GLY A 179 -23.43 5.57 1.35
N PHE A 180 -23.40 6.68 2.08
CA PHE A 180 -22.23 7.54 2.25
C PHE A 180 -21.78 7.59 3.70
N LEU A 181 -20.46 7.60 3.91
CA LEU A 181 -19.83 7.86 5.19
C LEU A 181 -19.37 9.31 5.21
N SER A 182 -19.88 10.09 6.16
CA SER A 182 -19.48 11.47 6.40
C SER A 182 -18.64 11.55 7.67
N VAL A 183 -17.37 11.95 7.52
CA VAL A 183 -16.45 12.14 8.65
C VAL A 183 -16.25 13.63 8.86
N ASN A 184 -16.75 14.14 9.98
CA ASN A 184 -16.56 15.52 10.41
C ASN A 184 -15.29 15.61 11.24
N PHE A 185 -14.42 16.52 10.85
CA PHE A 185 -13.17 16.74 11.56
C PHE A 185 -12.78 18.22 11.65
N GLU A 186 -11.99 18.54 12.68
CA GLU A 186 -11.45 19.88 12.92
C GLU A 186 -9.98 19.92 12.53
N TRP A 187 -9.62 20.88 11.66
CA TRP A 187 -8.26 20.99 11.17
C TRP A 187 -7.36 21.82 12.10
N SER A 188 -6.11 21.40 12.31
CA SER A 188 -5.09 22.19 13.01
C SER A 188 -3.77 22.24 12.21
N ASP A 189 -2.96 23.28 12.44
CA ASP A 189 -1.74 23.54 11.67
C ASP A 189 -0.63 22.50 11.91
N ALA A 190 -0.68 21.77 13.03
CA ALA A 190 0.31 20.73 13.36
C ALA A 190 0.04 19.39 12.67
N VAL A 191 -1.21 19.12 12.29
CA VAL A 191 -1.68 17.83 11.77
C VAL A 191 -0.92 17.37 10.52
N PRO A 192 -0.60 18.21 9.51
CA PRO A 192 0.07 17.74 8.30
C PRO A 192 1.47 17.16 8.54
N ALA A 193 2.26 17.80 9.40
CA ALA A 193 3.62 17.34 9.71
C ALA A 193 3.57 16.04 10.53
N GLN A 194 2.62 15.95 11.46
CA GLN A 194 2.41 14.79 12.30
C GLN A 194 1.88 13.59 11.49
N LEU A 195 0.89 13.79 10.61
CA LEU A 195 0.40 12.74 9.71
C LEU A 195 1.52 12.18 8.83
N LYS A 196 2.40 13.04 8.31
CA LYS A 196 3.57 12.62 7.52
C LYS A 196 4.54 11.78 8.34
N ALA A 197 4.91 12.25 9.54
CA ALA A 197 5.71 11.47 10.47
C ALA A 197 5.02 10.15 10.87
N ALA A 198 3.68 10.13 10.84
CA ALA A 198 2.87 8.95 11.09
C ALA A 198 2.79 7.97 9.93
N LEU A 199 3.25 8.31 8.73
CA LEU A 199 3.29 7.37 7.61
C LEU A 199 4.54 6.48 7.67
N VAL A 200 5.68 7.04 8.10
CA VAL A 200 6.99 6.38 8.06
C VAL A 200 7.58 6.27 9.46
N GLY A 201 7.68 5.05 9.99
CA GLY A 201 8.18 4.82 11.36
C GLY A 201 9.66 5.15 11.53
N PRO A 202 10.15 5.39 12.77
CA PRO A 202 11.55 5.79 13.01
C PRO A 202 12.59 4.83 12.43
N GLN A 203 12.40 3.52 12.57
CA GLN A 203 13.28 2.51 11.98
C GLN A 203 13.29 2.60 10.44
N GLU A 204 12.15 2.87 9.83
CA GLU A 204 12.02 3.04 8.39
C GLU A 204 12.72 4.33 7.92
N GLN A 205 12.60 5.42 8.68
CA GLN A 205 13.30 6.67 8.43
C GLN A 205 14.82 6.47 8.49
N GLU A 206 15.33 5.70 9.46
CA GLU A 206 16.75 5.35 9.57
C GLU A 206 17.23 4.50 8.38
N ARG A 207 16.42 3.54 7.91
CA ARG A 207 16.71 2.79 6.68
C ARG A 207 16.83 3.73 5.49
N TRP A 208 15.80 4.57 5.28
CA TRP A 208 15.75 5.53 4.16
C TRP A 208 16.93 6.50 4.19
N ARG A 209 17.31 6.99 5.38
CA ARG A 209 18.50 7.84 5.56
C ARG A 209 19.78 7.16 5.08
N GLY A 210 19.95 5.87 5.36
CA GLY A 210 21.10 5.09 4.89
C GLY A 210 21.16 4.97 3.36
N TYR A 211 20.03 4.73 2.70
CA TYR A 211 19.97 4.71 1.23
C TYR A 211 20.16 6.11 0.62
N GLN A 212 19.60 7.15 1.26
CA GLN A 212 19.80 8.53 0.85
C GLN A 212 21.28 8.92 0.96
N GLN A 213 21.97 8.48 2.01
CA GLN A 213 23.42 8.63 2.16
C GLN A 213 24.19 7.95 1.03
N ARG A 214 23.88 6.69 0.72
CA ARG A 214 24.51 5.96 -0.37
C ARG A 214 24.29 6.65 -1.71
N LEU A 215 23.06 7.11 -1.98
CA LEU A 215 22.73 7.87 -3.18
C LEU A 215 23.49 9.21 -3.24
N ALA A 216 23.63 9.91 -2.12
CA ALA A 216 24.40 11.15 -2.06
C ALA A 216 25.89 10.93 -2.34
N GLN A 217 26.45 9.78 -1.93
CA GLN A 217 27.82 9.41 -2.28
C GLN A 217 27.96 9.16 -3.80
N LEU A 218 27.09 8.32 -4.38
CA LEU A 218 27.12 7.98 -5.81
C LEU A 218 26.95 9.20 -6.72
N THR A 219 26.20 10.19 -6.26
CA THR A 219 25.93 11.41 -7.03
C THR A 219 26.93 12.53 -6.72
N GLY A 220 27.61 12.49 -5.58
CA GLY A 220 28.54 13.55 -5.14
C GLY A 220 29.93 13.50 -5.77
N GLU A 221 30.28 12.47 -6.53
CA GLU A 221 31.63 12.24 -7.08
C GLU A 221 32.01 13.19 -8.24
N SER A 222 31.15 14.09 -8.70
CA SER A 222 31.46 14.96 -9.85
C SER A 222 30.80 16.32 -9.78
N GLY A 223 31.59 17.40 -9.82
CA GLY A 223 31.10 18.79 -9.80
C GLY A 223 30.33 19.27 -11.04
N ALA A 224 29.90 18.38 -11.94
CA ALA A 224 29.19 18.70 -13.18
C ALA A 224 27.90 17.86 -13.34
N LEU A 225 26.89 18.43 -13.99
CA LEU A 225 25.67 17.69 -14.37
C LEU A 225 26.03 16.56 -15.34
N ARG A 226 25.75 15.31 -14.95
CA ARG A 226 25.99 14.11 -15.76
C ARG A 226 24.69 13.46 -16.20
N ILE A 227 24.78 12.71 -17.29
CA ILE A 227 23.80 11.69 -17.65
C ILE A 227 24.25 10.40 -16.96
N LEU A 228 23.42 9.88 -16.06
CA LEU A 228 23.63 8.61 -15.37
C LEU A 228 22.68 7.57 -15.94
N ARG A 229 23.16 6.34 -16.11
CA ARG A 229 22.30 5.21 -16.45
C ARG A 229 21.71 4.63 -15.17
N MET A 230 20.45 4.19 -15.21
CA MET A 230 19.70 3.82 -14.01
C MET A 230 20.37 2.69 -13.21
N GLU A 231 21.00 1.73 -13.87
CA GLU A 231 21.74 0.63 -13.25
C GLU A 231 22.94 1.11 -12.41
N GLN A 232 23.53 2.27 -12.74
CA GLN A 232 24.63 2.87 -11.96
C GLN A 232 24.16 3.39 -10.60
N LEU A 233 22.85 3.59 -10.43
CA LEU A 233 22.24 3.99 -9.16
C LEU A 233 21.56 2.79 -8.49
N LEU A 234 20.74 2.06 -9.24
CA LEU A 234 19.97 0.93 -8.70
C LEU A 234 20.88 -0.20 -8.23
N GLY A 235 21.93 -0.55 -8.98
CA GLY A 235 22.86 -1.62 -8.63
C GLY A 235 23.48 -1.41 -7.24
N PRO A 236 24.21 -0.30 -7.02
CA PRO A 236 24.82 -0.02 -5.71
C PRO A 236 23.84 0.17 -4.54
N LEU A 237 22.61 0.62 -4.81
CA LEU A 237 21.57 0.68 -3.78
C LEU A 237 21.07 -0.72 -3.41
N MET A 238 20.91 -1.61 -4.38
CA MET A 238 20.51 -2.98 -4.12
C MET A 238 21.64 -3.82 -3.52
N GLU A 239 22.91 -3.55 -3.84
CA GLU A 239 24.07 -4.13 -3.14
C GLU A 239 24.02 -3.79 -1.65
N LEU A 240 23.78 -2.52 -1.29
CA LEU A 240 23.58 -2.13 0.10
C LEU A 240 22.37 -2.83 0.73
N ALA A 241 21.30 -3.04 -0.04
CA ALA A 241 20.15 -3.80 0.44
C ALA A 241 20.52 -5.25 0.74
N VAL A 242 21.28 -5.92 -0.12
CA VAL A 242 21.80 -7.28 0.10
C VAL A 242 22.66 -7.34 1.37
N GLU A 243 23.60 -6.41 1.53
CA GLU A 243 24.46 -6.34 2.73
C GLU A 243 23.65 -6.20 4.02
N ARG A 244 22.67 -5.28 4.04
CA ARG A 244 21.82 -5.05 5.22
C ARG A 244 20.84 -6.20 5.47
N SER A 245 20.45 -6.92 4.43
CA SER A 245 19.59 -8.11 4.48
C SER A 245 20.23 -9.34 5.13
N ALA A 246 21.56 -9.33 5.33
CA ALA A 246 22.24 -10.36 6.10
C ALA A 246 21.81 -10.38 7.58
N ARG A 247 21.44 -9.22 8.13
CA ARG A 247 21.01 -9.05 9.53
C ARG A 247 19.59 -8.49 9.68
N GLY A 248 18.96 -8.09 8.57
CA GLY A 248 17.64 -7.48 8.53
C GLY A 248 16.65 -8.23 7.63
N ASP A 249 15.48 -7.61 7.45
CA ASP A 249 14.45 -8.05 6.51
C ASP A 249 14.75 -7.56 5.08
N PRO A 250 14.99 -8.46 4.10
CA PRO A 250 15.24 -8.08 2.72
C PRO A 250 14.11 -7.29 2.07
N ALA A 251 12.86 -7.55 2.44
CA ALA A 251 11.72 -6.86 1.85
C ALA A 251 11.65 -5.39 2.31
N ALA A 252 12.00 -5.11 3.56
CA ALA A 252 12.07 -3.75 4.08
C ALA A 252 13.28 -2.97 3.51
N GLU A 253 14.45 -3.61 3.41
CA GLU A 253 15.65 -2.99 2.80
C GLU A 253 15.42 -2.63 1.33
N SER A 254 14.90 -3.57 0.53
CA SER A 254 14.61 -3.34 -0.89
C SER A 254 13.57 -2.24 -1.10
N ARG A 255 12.51 -2.22 -0.29
CA ARG A 255 11.47 -1.19 -0.35
C ARG A 255 12.05 0.20 -0.07
N ALA A 256 12.93 0.32 0.93
CA ALA A 256 13.60 1.57 1.23
C ALA A 256 14.49 2.04 0.07
N ALA A 257 15.29 1.15 -0.53
CA ALA A 257 16.11 1.45 -1.69
C ALA A 257 15.29 1.97 -2.88
N LEU A 258 14.20 1.26 -3.22
CA LEU A 258 13.31 1.61 -4.33
C LEU A 258 12.58 2.94 -4.10
N ILE A 259 12.09 3.21 -2.88
CA ILE A 259 11.45 4.49 -2.55
C ILE A 259 12.44 5.64 -2.70
N VAL A 260 13.65 5.52 -2.13
CA VAL A 260 14.66 6.58 -2.21
C VAL A 260 15.04 6.86 -3.67
N LEU A 261 15.26 5.81 -4.46
CA LEU A 261 15.56 5.96 -5.89
C LEU A 261 14.41 6.61 -6.66
N ALA A 262 13.16 6.20 -6.42
CA ALA A 262 11.99 6.79 -7.06
C ALA A 262 11.86 8.28 -6.76
N PHE A 263 12.04 8.70 -5.50
CA PHE A 263 12.03 10.12 -5.15
C PHE A 263 13.13 10.91 -5.85
N TYR A 264 14.34 10.34 -5.94
CA TYR A 264 15.45 10.97 -6.63
C TYR A 264 15.20 11.13 -8.12
N VAL A 265 14.87 10.05 -8.83
CA VAL A 265 14.63 10.05 -10.28
C VAL A 265 13.50 11.01 -10.66
N ASN A 266 12.46 11.11 -9.83
CA ASN A 266 11.29 11.95 -10.10
C ASN A 266 11.42 13.41 -9.62
N GLY A 267 12.63 13.85 -9.25
CA GLY A 267 12.85 15.24 -8.84
C GLY A 267 12.19 15.62 -7.51
N LYS A 268 11.72 14.64 -6.72
CA LYS A 268 11.03 14.89 -5.44
C LYS A 268 12.02 14.81 -4.28
N GLY A 269 11.67 15.44 -3.16
CA GLY A 269 12.43 15.36 -1.91
C GLY A 269 11.73 14.47 -0.90
N LEU A 270 12.48 13.62 -0.20
CA LEU A 270 11.93 12.73 0.84
C LEU A 270 11.26 13.51 1.98
N ALA A 271 11.61 14.80 2.15
CA ALA A 271 10.95 15.74 3.05
C ALA A 271 9.43 15.89 2.82
N ALA A 272 8.93 15.49 1.64
CA ALA A 272 7.51 15.45 1.35
C ALA A 272 6.76 14.43 2.24
N LEU A 273 7.42 13.32 2.63
CA LEU A 273 6.90 12.25 3.48
C LEU A 273 7.56 12.23 4.87
N VAL A 274 8.84 12.54 4.96
CA VAL A 274 9.63 12.48 6.20
C VAL A 274 10.25 13.86 6.45
N PRO A 275 9.64 14.74 7.25
CA PRO A 275 10.15 16.10 7.47
C PRO A 275 11.63 16.17 7.89
N ALA A 276 12.10 15.21 8.70
CA ALA A 276 13.49 15.09 9.14
C ALA A 276 14.49 14.87 7.98
N ALA A 277 14.02 14.47 6.80
CA ALA A 277 14.86 14.29 5.63
C ALA A 277 15.43 15.60 5.04
N ARG A 278 14.98 16.76 5.54
CA ARG A 278 15.59 18.07 5.21
C ARG A 278 17.05 18.14 5.66
N ASP A 279 17.39 17.46 6.75
CA ASP A 279 18.72 17.46 7.34
C ASP A 279 19.56 16.24 6.91
N TRP A 280 19.07 15.45 5.95
CA TRP A 280 19.80 14.30 5.42
C TRP A 280 20.76 14.72 4.31
N PRO A 281 21.81 13.91 4.03
CA PRO A 281 22.72 14.18 2.93
C PRO A 281 22.00 14.36 1.60
N MET A 282 22.32 15.45 0.91
CA MET A 282 21.66 15.83 -0.33
C MET A 282 22.34 15.16 -1.52
N ALA A 283 21.56 14.41 -2.30
CA ALA A 283 22.02 13.84 -3.55
C ALA A 283 22.07 14.94 -4.63
N GLN A 284 23.18 14.99 -5.39
CA GLN A 284 23.31 15.93 -6.51
C GLN A 284 22.37 15.51 -7.63
N ARG A 285 21.71 16.48 -8.27
CA ARG A 285 20.74 16.21 -9.33
C ARG A 285 21.47 15.89 -10.62
N HIS A 286 21.10 14.77 -11.24
CA HIS A 286 21.59 14.34 -12.55
C HIS A 286 20.43 13.87 -13.42
N LEU A 287 20.64 13.86 -14.73
CA LEU A 287 19.69 13.26 -15.65
C LEU A 287 19.88 11.74 -15.57
N VAL A 288 18.85 11.02 -15.16
CA VAL A 288 18.87 9.55 -15.13
C VAL A 288 18.22 9.04 -16.40
N THR A 289 18.83 8.04 -17.03
CA THR A 289 18.34 7.41 -18.25
C THR A 289 18.20 5.91 -18.08
N LEU A 290 17.23 5.31 -18.78
CA LEU A 290 17.08 3.87 -18.96
C LEU A 290 16.87 3.63 -20.45
N GLN A 291 17.74 2.82 -21.07
CA GLN A 291 17.80 2.62 -22.52
C GLN A 291 17.88 3.95 -23.30
N GLY A 292 18.61 4.93 -22.75
CA GLY A 292 18.81 6.26 -23.35
C GLY A 292 17.65 7.25 -23.19
N ARG A 293 16.54 6.85 -22.55
CA ARG A 293 15.38 7.72 -22.29
C ARG A 293 15.28 8.17 -20.84
N ALA A 294 14.86 9.41 -20.61
CA ALA A 294 14.78 10.02 -19.27
C ALA A 294 13.44 9.82 -18.55
N ASP A 295 12.41 9.45 -19.31
CA ASP A 295 11.07 9.13 -18.83
C ASP A 295 10.97 7.67 -18.35
N PHE A 296 11.63 6.71 -19.01
CA PHE A 296 11.62 5.30 -18.60
C PHE A 296 12.03 5.04 -17.14
N PRO A 297 13.10 5.67 -16.59
CA PRO A 297 13.41 5.53 -15.17
C PRO A 297 12.28 6.01 -14.25
N GLN A 298 11.50 7.02 -14.66
CA GLN A 298 10.41 7.56 -13.85
C GLN A 298 9.28 6.53 -13.73
N HIS A 299 8.81 5.99 -14.85
CA HIS A 299 7.83 4.90 -14.91
C HIS A 299 8.31 3.68 -14.12
N PHE A 300 9.52 3.19 -14.43
CA PHE A 300 10.09 2.03 -13.76
C PHE A 300 10.17 2.20 -12.24
N THR A 301 10.74 3.31 -11.75
CA THR A 301 10.98 3.48 -10.31
C THR A 301 9.72 3.76 -9.52
N ILE A 302 8.75 4.51 -10.07
CA ILE A 302 7.44 4.69 -9.45
C ILE A 302 6.73 3.34 -9.33
N SER A 303 6.67 2.59 -10.41
CA SER A 303 5.98 1.29 -10.44
C SER A 303 6.67 0.26 -9.54
N ALA A 304 8.01 0.23 -9.51
CA ALA A 304 8.76 -0.62 -8.58
C ALA A 304 8.50 -0.27 -7.11
N ALA A 305 8.53 1.02 -6.76
CA ALA A 305 8.28 1.47 -5.39
C ALA A 305 6.83 1.21 -4.95
N LEU A 306 5.85 1.42 -5.85
CA LEU A 306 4.44 1.11 -5.60
C LEU A 306 4.22 -0.39 -5.44
N ALA A 307 4.78 -1.22 -6.32
CA ALA A 307 4.65 -2.67 -6.23
C ALA A 307 5.30 -3.24 -4.95
N ALA A 308 6.50 -2.76 -4.62
CA ALA A 308 7.18 -3.14 -3.37
C ALA A 308 6.35 -2.72 -2.15
N THR A 309 5.78 -1.51 -2.16
CA THR A 309 5.05 -0.93 -1.01
C THR A 309 3.64 -1.45 -0.86
N ALA A 310 2.82 -1.25 -1.88
CA ALA A 310 1.38 -1.49 -1.86
C ALA A 310 0.96 -2.77 -2.60
N GLY A 311 1.80 -3.32 -3.47
CA GLY A 311 1.51 -4.49 -4.31
C GLY A 311 1.26 -4.12 -5.78
N SER A 312 1.42 -5.09 -6.68
CA SER A 312 1.26 -4.89 -8.12
C SER A 312 -0.11 -4.42 -8.58
N PRO A 313 -1.26 -4.86 -8.02
CA PRO A 313 -2.55 -4.42 -8.55
C PRO A 313 -2.74 -2.90 -8.50
N LEU A 314 -2.21 -2.24 -7.47
CA LEU A 314 -2.24 -0.77 -7.39
C LEU A 314 -1.24 -0.13 -8.35
N SER A 315 -0.02 -0.68 -8.44
CA SER A 315 1.00 -0.19 -9.39
C SER A 315 0.49 -0.20 -10.83
N ASP A 316 -0.09 -1.32 -11.24
CA ASP A 316 -0.56 -1.57 -12.60
C ASP A 316 -1.66 -0.62 -13.03
N VAL A 317 -2.61 -0.41 -12.12
CA VAL A 317 -3.75 0.44 -12.37
C VAL A 317 -3.36 1.92 -12.37
N VAL A 318 -2.38 2.32 -11.54
CA VAL A 318 -1.85 3.68 -11.56
C VAL A 318 -1.08 3.97 -12.85
N GLY A 319 -0.22 3.05 -13.30
CA GLY A 319 0.48 3.18 -14.59
C GLY A 319 -0.50 3.24 -15.76
N LEU A 320 -1.44 2.29 -15.83
CA LEU A 320 -2.47 2.28 -16.87
C LEU A 320 -3.35 3.55 -16.86
N TYR A 321 -3.67 4.06 -15.69
CA TYR A 321 -4.41 5.31 -15.55
C TYR A 321 -3.65 6.49 -16.18
N LYS A 322 -2.34 6.60 -15.94
CA LYS A 322 -1.49 7.63 -16.54
C LYS A 322 -1.54 7.59 -18.06
N GLU A 323 -1.41 6.40 -18.64
CA GLU A 323 -1.46 6.21 -20.11
C GLU A 323 -2.81 6.62 -20.71
N LEU A 324 -3.91 6.35 -20.00
CA LEU A 324 -5.24 6.77 -20.43
C LEU A 324 -5.47 8.27 -20.31
N ASP A 325 -4.92 8.89 -19.26
CA ASP A 325 -4.96 10.35 -19.07
C ASP A 325 -4.16 11.05 -20.20
N ASP A 326 -2.97 10.55 -20.52
CA ASP A 326 -2.13 11.07 -21.60
C ASP A 326 -2.79 10.91 -22.98
N ALA A 327 -3.58 9.84 -23.19
CA ALA A 327 -4.36 9.64 -24.42
C ALA A 327 -5.49 10.68 -24.62
N ARG A 328 -6.02 11.26 -23.53
CA ARG A 328 -7.18 12.17 -23.51
C ARG A 328 -6.80 13.66 -23.66
N GLY A 329 -5.53 14.00 -23.53
CA GLY A 329 -5.07 15.39 -23.64
C GLY A 329 -3.58 15.63 -23.31
N GLY A 330 -2.79 14.57 -23.15
CA GLY A 330 -1.34 14.64 -22.92
C GLY A 330 -0.57 14.24 -24.18
N SER A 331 0.47 13.42 -23.98
CA SER A 331 1.38 12.95 -25.05
C SER A 331 0.83 11.82 -25.92
N GLY A 332 -0.31 11.21 -25.54
CA GLY A 332 -0.83 9.99 -26.15
C GLY A 332 -0.46 8.72 -25.35
N PHE A 333 -1.21 7.64 -25.58
CA PHE A 333 -0.98 6.32 -24.98
C PHE A 333 0.32 5.70 -25.51
N SER A 334 1.16 5.19 -24.61
CA SER A 334 2.47 4.62 -24.90
C SER A 334 2.62 3.19 -24.37
N PHE A 335 2.80 2.22 -25.27
CA PHE A 335 3.17 0.86 -24.85
C PHE A 335 4.62 0.79 -24.36
N ASN A 336 5.47 1.76 -24.70
CA ASN A 336 6.82 1.88 -24.16
C ASN A 336 6.78 2.21 -22.66
N ASP A 337 5.95 3.18 -22.31
CA ASP A 337 5.78 3.67 -20.95
C ASP A 337 5.10 2.59 -20.11
N LEU A 338 4.07 1.93 -20.67
CA LEU A 338 3.46 0.74 -20.08
C LEU A 338 4.48 -0.38 -19.85
N ALA A 339 5.38 -0.64 -20.80
CA ALA A 339 6.41 -1.67 -20.63
C ALA A 339 7.43 -1.30 -19.53
N ALA A 340 7.80 -0.03 -19.40
CA ALA A 340 8.63 0.46 -18.31
C ALA A 340 7.92 0.31 -16.94
N ASP A 341 6.63 0.64 -16.87
CA ASP A 341 5.81 0.44 -15.68
C ASP A 341 5.74 -1.03 -15.28
N ARG A 342 5.43 -1.91 -16.24
CA ARG A 342 5.35 -3.36 -16.01
C ARG A 342 6.70 -3.94 -15.56
N ALA A 343 7.80 -3.53 -16.18
CA ALA A 343 9.14 -3.93 -15.80
C ALA A 343 9.47 -3.51 -14.36
N GLY A 344 9.12 -2.26 -14.00
CA GLY A 344 9.25 -1.74 -12.64
C GLY A 344 8.41 -2.52 -11.63
N THR A 345 7.13 -2.78 -11.94
CA THR A 345 6.25 -3.57 -11.08
C THR A 345 6.82 -4.95 -10.80
N ARG A 346 7.29 -5.67 -11.83
CA ARG A 346 7.89 -7.01 -11.67
C ARG A 346 9.15 -6.97 -10.81
N PHE A 347 9.99 -5.94 -10.98
CA PHE A 347 11.17 -5.76 -10.14
C PHE A 347 10.79 -5.53 -8.68
N GLY A 348 9.83 -4.64 -8.42
CA GLY A 348 9.32 -4.34 -7.08
C GLY A 348 8.70 -5.55 -6.39
N GLU A 349 7.94 -6.37 -7.12
CA GLU A 349 7.42 -7.66 -6.64
C GLU A 349 8.56 -8.60 -6.25
N LEU A 350 9.51 -8.83 -7.15
CA LEU A 350 10.64 -9.73 -6.93
C LEU A 350 11.42 -9.34 -5.67
N ALA A 351 11.68 -8.04 -5.50
CA ALA A 351 12.48 -7.50 -4.41
C ALA A 351 11.85 -7.67 -3.02
N VAL A 352 10.53 -7.90 -2.94
CA VAL A 352 9.81 -8.11 -1.66
C VAL A 352 9.18 -9.49 -1.52
N SER A 353 9.41 -10.40 -2.47
CA SER A 353 8.79 -11.75 -2.50
C SER A 353 9.45 -12.77 -1.55
N GLY A 354 10.42 -12.35 -0.74
CA GLY A 354 11.13 -13.21 0.22
C GLY A 354 12.49 -13.71 -0.28
N ARG A 355 13.25 -14.38 0.62
CA ARG A 355 14.67 -14.73 0.37
C ARG A 355 14.95 -15.54 -0.90
N PRO A 356 14.16 -16.58 -1.27
CA PRO A 356 14.45 -17.34 -2.47
C PRO A 356 14.38 -16.50 -3.75
N ALA A 357 13.39 -15.60 -3.84
CA ALA A 357 13.23 -14.69 -4.97
C ALA A 357 14.29 -13.57 -4.95
N PHE A 358 14.62 -13.07 -3.75
CA PHE A 358 15.67 -12.07 -3.55
C PHE A 358 17.06 -12.56 -4.00
N GLY A 359 17.34 -13.86 -3.88
CA GLY A 359 18.60 -14.45 -4.37
C GLY A 359 18.85 -14.26 -5.88
N ARG A 360 17.80 -14.04 -6.69
CA ARG A 360 17.96 -13.70 -8.11
C ARG A 360 18.55 -12.31 -8.31
N ILE A 361 18.14 -11.36 -7.46
CA ILE A 361 18.71 -10.01 -7.45
C ILE A 361 20.19 -10.08 -7.06
N GLU A 362 20.53 -10.86 -6.02
CA GLU A 362 21.93 -11.09 -5.62
C GLU A 362 22.78 -11.64 -6.77
N GLN A 363 22.26 -12.65 -7.50
CA GLN A 363 22.96 -13.26 -8.63
C GLN A 363 23.19 -12.29 -9.79
N VAL A 364 22.18 -11.48 -10.16
CA VAL A 364 22.33 -10.49 -11.24
C VAL A 364 23.32 -9.40 -10.82
N LEU A 365 23.23 -8.91 -9.57
CA LEU A 365 24.16 -7.91 -9.05
C LEU A 365 25.61 -8.42 -9.07
N ALA A 366 25.84 -9.67 -8.68
CA ALA A 366 27.18 -10.28 -8.71
C ALA A 366 27.80 -10.34 -10.13
N ASN A 367 26.96 -10.38 -11.17
CA ASN A 367 27.40 -10.37 -12.57
C ASN A 367 27.46 -8.96 -13.18
N GLY A 368 27.14 -7.93 -12.40
CA GLY A 368 27.02 -6.53 -12.82
C GLY A 368 25.68 -6.26 -13.51
N LEU A 369 24.81 -5.51 -12.83
CA LEU A 369 23.49 -5.13 -13.33
C LEU A 369 23.58 -4.28 -14.61
N ARG A 370 22.77 -4.62 -15.62
CA ARG A 370 22.65 -3.88 -16.88
C ARG A 370 21.22 -3.43 -17.12
N GLU A 371 21.03 -2.43 -17.97
CA GLU A 371 19.69 -1.97 -18.38
C GLU A 371 18.83 -3.10 -18.97
N SER A 372 19.47 -4.03 -19.69
CA SER A 372 18.82 -5.21 -20.28
C SER A 372 18.34 -6.23 -19.25
N ASP A 373 18.78 -6.15 -17.99
CA ASP A 373 18.26 -6.98 -16.91
C ASP A 373 17.02 -6.37 -16.26
N LEU A 374 16.80 -5.07 -16.47
CA LEU A 374 15.74 -4.28 -15.86
C LEU A 374 14.52 -4.16 -16.78
N MET A 375 14.74 -3.90 -18.07
CA MET A 375 13.69 -3.63 -19.04
C MET A 375 14.01 -4.27 -20.39
N PRO A 376 13.04 -4.90 -21.08
CA PRO A 376 13.26 -5.44 -22.42
C PRO A 376 13.41 -4.32 -23.47
N ASP A 377 13.85 -4.66 -24.67
CA ASP A 377 13.79 -3.71 -25.79
C ASP A 377 12.33 -3.43 -26.16
N VAL A 378 11.99 -2.15 -26.21
CA VAL A 378 10.64 -1.64 -26.48
C VAL A 378 10.57 -0.76 -27.71
N ARG A 379 11.67 -0.55 -28.44
CA ARG A 379 11.72 0.42 -29.56
C ARG A 379 10.73 0.14 -30.68
N ASP A 380 10.22 -1.09 -30.77
CA ASP A 380 9.21 -1.53 -31.73
C ASP A 380 7.76 -1.39 -31.24
N LEU A 381 7.53 -1.05 -29.96
CA LEU A 381 6.17 -0.93 -29.45
C LEU A 381 5.53 0.42 -29.85
N PRO A 382 4.22 0.46 -30.06
CA PRO A 382 3.53 1.68 -30.45
C PRO A 382 3.49 2.72 -29.32
N GLU A 383 3.74 3.98 -29.64
CA GLU A 383 3.65 5.10 -28.71
C GLU A 383 2.97 6.33 -29.33
N PHE A 384 2.68 7.34 -28.49
CA PHE A 384 2.01 8.59 -28.87
C PHE A 384 0.63 8.42 -29.52
N LEU A 385 -0.12 7.38 -29.11
CA LEU A 385 -1.44 7.11 -29.68
C LEU A 385 -2.51 8.03 -29.06
N SER A 386 -3.18 8.83 -29.87
CA SER A 386 -4.40 9.52 -29.41
C SER A 386 -5.46 8.51 -28.93
N GLU A 387 -6.38 8.91 -28.06
CA GLU A 387 -7.45 8.01 -27.60
C GLU A 387 -8.23 7.38 -28.76
N ALA A 388 -8.56 8.16 -29.80
CA ALA A 388 -9.27 7.67 -30.97
C ALA A 388 -8.46 6.62 -31.75
N GLU A 389 -7.15 6.83 -31.90
CA GLU A 389 -6.27 5.87 -32.54
C GLU A 389 -6.06 4.61 -31.71
N PHE A 390 -5.83 4.75 -30.40
CA PHE A 390 -5.70 3.63 -29.47
C PHE A 390 -6.95 2.75 -29.52
N ARG A 391 -8.15 3.34 -29.46
CA ARG A 391 -9.42 2.62 -29.59
C ARG A 391 -9.56 1.96 -30.96
N ARG A 392 -9.23 2.66 -32.05
CA ARG A 392 -9.32 2.10 -33.42
C ARG A 392 -8.38 0.90 -33.62
N ARG A 393 -7.14 0.99 -33.15
CA ARG A 393 -6.11 -0.05 -33.37
C ARG A 393 -6.24 -1.22 -32.39
N PHE A 394 -6.44 -0.91 -31.11
CA PHE A 394 -6.36 -1.89 -30.02
C PHE A 394 -7.69 -2.21 -29.36
N GLY A 395 -8.76 -1.47 -29.65
CA GLY A 395 -10.11 -1.69 -29.10
C GLY A 395 -10.33 -1.09 -27.71
N GLY A 396 -9.33 -0.42 -27.14
CA GLY A 396 -9.36 0.07 -25.76
C GLY A 396 -8.85 -0.96 -24.74
N VAL A 397 -8.81 -0.55 -23.47
CA VAL A 397 -8.37 -1.42 -22.37
C VAL A 397 -9.28 -2.63 -22.25
N GLY A 398 -8.67 -3.81 -22.08
CA GLY A 398 -9.39 -5.07 -21.96
C GLY A 398 -9.76 -5.73 -23.29
N ALA A 399 -9.66 -5.02 -24.42
CA ALA A 399 -9.94 -5.60 -25.72
C ALA A 399 -8.87 -6.62 -26.16
N PRO A 400 -9.20 -7.60 -27.02
CA PRO A 400 -8.27 -8.69 -27.37
C PRO A 400 -6.92 -8.22 -27.91
N ARG A 401 -6.90 -7.18 -28.75
CA ARG A 401 -5.64 -6.65 -29.33
C ARG A 401 -4.77 -5.95 -28.29
N TYR A 402 -5.38 -5.20 -27.37
CA TYR A 402 -4.68 -4.63 -26.22
C TYR A 402 -4.07 -5.74 -25.35
N GLN A 403 -4.85 -6.78 -25.02
CA GLN A 403 -4.39 -7.89 -24.19
C GLN A 403 -3.25 -8.68 -24.86
N ALA A 404 -3.30 -8.87 -26.19
CA ALA A 404 -2.22 -9.51 -26.93
C ALA A 404 -0.91 -8.69 -26.88
N MET A 405 -1.01 -7.36 -26.97
CA MET A 405 0.16 -6.49 -26.83
C MET A 405 0.72 -6.55 -25.40
N LEU A 406 -0.14 -6.50 -24.39
CA LEU A 406 0.27 -6.62 -22.99
C LEU A 406 0.93 -7.98 -22.70
N ALA A 407 0.37 -9.08 -23.21
CA ALA A 407 0.97 -10.41 -23.09
C ALA A 407 2.35 -10.48 -23.74
N THR A 408 2.55 -9.79 -24.88
CA THR A 408 3.84 -9.68 -25.54
C THR A 408 4.86 -8.98 -24.64
N ILE A 409 4.48 -7.87 -24.02
CA ILE A 409 5.32 -7.13 -23.07
C ILE A 409 5.68 -8.01 -21.87
N GLU A 410 4.69 -8.68 -21.26
CA GLU A 410 4.92 -9.58 -20.11
C GLU A 410 5.86 -10.73 -20.46
N GLN A 411 5.73 -11.32 -21.65
CA GLN A 411 6.61 -12.38 -22.10
C GLN A 411 8.06 -11.89 -22.26
N ARG A 412 8.26 -10.69 -22.81
CA ARG A 412 9.59 -10.08 -22.93
C ARG A 412 10.21 -9.80 -21.56
N ILE A 413 9.42 -9.31 -20.61
CA ILE A 413 9.88 -9.08 -19.23
C ILE A 413 10.24 -10.41 -18.56
N ALA A 414 9.37 -11.43 -18.64
CA ALA A 414 9.65 -12.74 -18.06
C ALA A 414 10.88 -13.44 -18.67
N ALA A 415 11.29 -13.04 -19.87
CA ALA A 415 12.47 -13.54 -20.55
C ALA A 415 13.78 -12.88 -20.09
N LEU A 416 13.75 -11.82 -19.28
CA LEU A 416 14.97 -11.16 -18.80
C LEU A 416 15.77 -12.06 -17.85
N PRO A 417 17.11 -11.94 -17.80
CA PRO A 417 17.96 -12.74 -16.91
C PRO A 417 17.54 -12.71 -15.44
N LEU A 418 16.99 -11.58 -14.98
CA LEU A 418 16.52 -11.39 -13.62
C LEU A 418 15.39 -12.36 -13.20
N TYR A 419 14.60 -12.87 -14.15
CA TYR A 419 13.42 -13.70 -13.86
C TYR A 419 13.59 -15.18 -14.21
N ARG A 420 14.73 -15.56 -14.79
CA ARG A 420 15.02 -16.94 -15.21
C ARG A 420 15.58 -17.81 -14.10
#